data_AF-A0AA46TEJ2-F1
#
_entry.id   AF-A0AA46TEJ2-F1
#
_cell.length_a   1.000
_cell.length_b   1.000
_cell.length_c   1.000
_cell.angle_alpha   90.00
_cell.angle_beta   90.00
_cell.angle_gamma   90.00
#
_symmetry.space_group_name_H-M   'P 1'
#
loop_
_entity.id
_entity.type
_entity.pdbx_description
1 polymer ?
#
loop_
_entity_poly.entity_id
_entity_poly.type
_entity_poly.pdbx_seq_one_letter_code
_entity_poly.pdbx_strand_id
1 'polypeptide(L)'
;MNVSGAPTGSHPDNRTERILTDMLTFADEIDAYVISLGEQNFHDHRQTQLVAEALLHRIGEAVSRLDADFIAINPEVEWLKMKRMRNVVAHEYGFIDYRIVWRALTDALPRDVAEIRRILGRREEPFNSS
;
A
#
# COMPACT_ATOMS: atom_id res chain seq x y z
N MET A 1 36.84 12.72 -15.76
CA MET A 1 36.44 11.30 -15.89
C MET A 1 35.17 11.14 -15.05
N ASN A 2 34.01 11.15 -15.69
CA ASN A 2 32.73 10.95 -15.01
C ASN A 2 32.25 9.55 -15.38
N VAL A 3 32.35 8.62 -14.44
CA VAL A 3 31.82 7.26 -14.59
C VAL A 3 30.74 7.06 -13.54
N SER A 4 29.50 6.93 -14.02
CA SER A 4 28.48 5.97 -13.58
C SER A 4 27.11 6.61 -13.69
N GLY A 5 26.47 6.42 -14.85
CA GLY A 5 25.02 6.46 -14.93
C GLY A 5 24.49 5.31 -14.09
N ALA A 6 23.85 5.63 -12.97
CA ALA A 6 22.94 4.70 -12.32
C ALA A 6 21.87 4.30 -13.36
N PRO A 7 21.40 3.04 -13.37
CA PRO A 7 20.28 2.68 -14.22
C PRO A 7 19.11 3.54 -13.77
N THR A 8 18.68 4.46 -14.62
CA THR A 8 17.43 5.20 -14.45
C THR A 8 16.33 4.14 -14.49
N GLY A 9 15.90 3.65 -13.32
CA GLY A 9 14.64 2.95 -13.18
C GLY A 9 13.59 3.83 -13.85
N SER A 10 12.96 3.30 -14.88
CA SER A 10 12.09 4.04 -15.79
C SER A 10 11.07 4.84 -14.99
N HIS A 11 11.14 6.18 -15.09
CA HIS A 11 10.12 7.05 -14.53
C HIS A 11 8.75 6.55 -14.99
N PRO A 12 7.78 6.37 -14.07
CA PRO A 12 6.45 5.94 -14.45
C PRO A 12 5.85 6.93 -15.45
N ASP A 13 5.06 6.43 -16.40
CA ASP A 13 4.27 7.30 -17.25
C ASP A 13 3.20 8.03 -16.42
N ASN A 14 2.57 9.07 -17.00
CA ASN A 14 1.59 9.88 -16.27
C ASN A 14 0.41 9.07 -15.72
N ARG A 15 0.04 7.95 -16.38
CA ARG A 15 -1.03 7.07 -15.93
C ARG A 15 -0.61 6.30 -14.68
N THR A 16 0.57 5.70 -14.73
CA THR A 16 1.16 4.93 -13.63
C THR A 16 1.44 5.84 -12.45
N GLU A 17 2.00 7.04 -12.66
CA GLU A 17 2.24 8.02 -11.60
C GLU A 17 0.95 8.38 -10.85
N ARG A 18 -0.16 8.57 -11.58
CA ARG A 18 -1.47 8.82 -10.96
C ARG A 18 -1.95 7.63 -10.14
N ILE A 19 -1.82 6.40 -10.64
CA ILE A 19 -2.20 5.19 -9.91
C ILE A 19 -1.39 5.06 -8.62
N LEU A 20 -0.07 5.28 -8.68
CA LEU A 20 0.81 5.23 -7.51
C LEU A 20 0.48 6.36 -6.52
N THR A 21 0.14 7.55 -7.02
CA THR A 21 -0.30 8.66 -6.15
C THR A 21 -1.62 8.35 -5.46
N ASP A 22 -2.59 7.75 -6.15
CA ASP A 22 -3.83 7.28 -5.53
C ASP A 22 -3.54 6.28 -4.40
N MET A 23 -2.61 5.34 -4.62
CA MET A 23 -2.19 4.37 -3.59
C MET A 23 -1.60 5.05 -2.36
N LEU A 24 -0.76 6.08 -2.53
CA LEU A 24 -0.23 6.87 -1.43
C LEU A 24 -1.34 7.58 -0.66
N THR A 25 -2.31 8.19 -1.35
CA THR A 25 -3.48 8.81 -0.71
C THR A 25 -4.26 7.79 0.13
N PHE A 26 -4.50 6.58 -0.38
CA PHE A 26 -5.21 5.55 0.39
C PHE A 26 -4.41 5.05 1.59
N ALA A 27 -3.07 5.01 1.50
CA ALA A 27 -2.22 4.68 2.63
C ALA A 27 -2.25 5.77 3.70
N ASP A 28 -2.25 7.04 3.31
CA ASP A 28 -2.39 8.17 4.24
C ASP A 28 -3.80 8.16 4.90
N GLU A 29 -4.85 7.78 4.18
CA GLU A 29 -6.20 7.57 4.75
C GLU A 29 -6.23 6.40 5.75
N ILE A 30 -5.49 5.31 5.49
CA ILE A 30 -5.34 4.20 6.43
C ILE A 30 -4.67 4.67 7.71
N ASP A 31 -3.59 5.44 7.59
CA ASP A 31 -2.90 6.00 8.74
C ASP A 31 -3.84 6.88 9.58
N ALA A 32 -4.48 7.85 8.92
CA ALA A 32 -5.32 8.85 9.57
C ALA A 32 -6.61 8.28 10.18
N TYR A 33 -7.24 7.27 9.58
CA TYR A 33 -8.56 6.79 9.98
C TYR A 33 -8.58 5.40 10.61
N VAL A 34 -7.46 4.67 10.59
CA VAL A 34 -7.35 3.33 11.16
C VAL A 34 -6.23 3.24 12.18
N ILE A 35 -4.99 3.53 11.76
CA ILE A 35 -3.81 3.30 12.61
C ILE A 35 -3.76 4.32 13.75
N SER A 36 -4.04 5.59 13.48
CA SER A 36 -4.07 6.68 14.48
C SER A 36 -5.06 6.43 15.63
N LEU A 37 -6.13 5.65 15.38
CA LEU A 37 -7.13 5.28 16.38
C LEU A 37 -6.63 4.15 17.31
N GLY A 38 -5.56 3.47 16.94
CA GLY A 38 -4.90 2.43 17.72
C GLY A 38 -5.48 1.01 17.54
N GLU A 39 -4.64 0.01 17.85
CA GLU A 39 -4.93 -1.43 17.68
C GLU A 39 -6.20 -1.86 18.43
N GLN A 40 -6.37 -1.40 19.67
CA GLN A 40 -7.54 -1.72 20.48
C GLN A 40 -8.83 -1.21 19.81
N ASN A 41 -8.83 0.03 19.30
CA ASN A 41 -9.98 0.57 18.58
C ASN A 41 -10.31 -0.27 17.35
N PHE A 42 -9.29 -0.62 16.56
CA PHE A 42 -9.43 -1.45 15.38
C PHE A 42 -10.06 -2.82 15.69
N HIS A 43 -9.68 -3.47 16.78
CA HIS A 43 -10.26 -4.75 17.17
C HIS A 43 -11.67 -4.65 17.76
N ASP A 44 -11.97 -3.58 18.49
CA ASP A 44 -13.25 -3.40 19.17
C ASP A 44 -14.34 -2.81 18.26
N HIS A 45 -13.98 -2.10 17.19
CA HIS A 45 -14.92 -1.34 16.36
C HIS A 45 -14.99 -1.87 14.93
N ARG A 46 -16.15 -2.44 14.57
CA ARG A 46 -16.42 -2.92 13.20
C ARG A 46 -16.30 -1.81 12.15
N GLN A 47 -16.61 -0.56 12.51
CA GLN A 47 -16.49 0.58 11.60
C GLN A 47 -15.05 0.80 11.14
N THR A 48 -14.08 0.78 12.07
CA THR A 48 -12.66 0.93 11.76
C THR A 48 -12.15 -0.21 10.86
N GLN A 49 -12.62 -1.44 11.12
CA GLN A 49 -12.34 -2.60 10.26
C GLN A 49 -12.92 -2.44 8.85
N LEU A 50 -14.15 -1.95 8.71
CA LEU A 50 -14.78 -1.71 7.41
C LEU A 50 -14.05 -0.62 6.62
N VAL A 51 -13.58 0.44 7.29
CA VAL A 51 -12.74 1.47 6.67
C VAL A 51 -11.45 0.85 6.14
N ALA A 52 -10.76 0.04 6.96
CA ALA A 52 -9.56 -0.67 6.54
C ALA A 52 -9.81 -1.57 5.33
N GLU A 53 -10.87 -2.40 5.36
CA GLU A 53 -11.24 -3.27 4.24
C GLU A 53 -11.47 -2.48 2.95
N ALA A 54 -12.21 -1.37 3.03
CA ALA A 54 -12.51 -0.53 1.88
C ALA A 54 -11.24 0.09 1.27
N LEU A 55 -10.32 0.58 2.12
CA LEU A 55 -9.06 1.17 1.67
C LEU A 55 -8.12 0.11 1.09
N LEU A 56 -8.03 -1.07 1.70
CA LEU A 56 -7.26 -2.19 1.16
C LEU A 56 -7.82 -2.68 -0.19
N HIS A 57 -9.14 -2.68 -0.36
CA HIS A 57 -9.77 -2.98 -1.64
C HIS A 57 -9.37 -1.95 -2.71
N ARG A 58 -9.40 -0.64 -2.38
CA ARG A 58 -8.99 0.44 -3.28
C ARG A 58 -7.51 0.33 -3.68
N ILE A 59 -6.62 0.00 -2.75
CA ILE A 59 -5.21 -0.26 -3.03
C ILE A 59 -5.08 -1.45 -3.99
N GLY A 60 -5.74 -2.58 -3.70
CA GLY A 60 -5.69 -3.76 -4.56
C GLY A 60 -6.22 -3.48 -5.98
N GLU A 61 -7.23 -2.63 -6.12
CA GLU A 61 -7.77 -2.18 -7.40
C GLU A 61 -6.89 -1.13 -8.11
N ALA A 62 -6.10 -0.36 -7.37
CA ALA A 62 -5.04 0.45 -7.98
C ALA A 62 -3.94 -0.45 -8.58
N VAL A 63 -3.49 -1.45 -7.85
CA VAL A 63 -2.49 -2.41 -8.35
C VAL A 63 -3.00 -3.18 -9.56
N SER A 64 -4.30 -3.52 -9.63
CA SER A 64 -4.87 -4.25 -10.78
C SER A 64 -4.79 -3.45 -12.09
N ARG A 65 -4.66 -2.12 -12.01
CA ARG A 65 -4.55 -1.20 -13.14
C ARG A 65 -3.10 -0.99 -13.62
N LEU A 66 -2.10 -1.42 -12.85
CA LEU A 66 -0.69 -1.32 -13.24
C LEU A 66 -0.36 -2.32 -14.35
N ASP A 67 0.52 -1.90 -15.26
CA ASP A 67 0.97 -2.74 -16.37
C ASP A 67 1.94 -3.82 -15.86
N ALA A 68 1.87 -5.01 -16.47
CA ALA A 68 2.67 -6.16 -16.03
C ALA A 68 4.18 -5.89 -16.11
N ASP A 69 4.63 -5.16 -17.13
CA ASP A 69 6.04 -4.80 -17.30
C ASP A 69 6.51 -3.87 -16.18
N PHE A 70 5.68 -2.90 -15.78
CA PHE A 70 5.97 -2.01 -14.66
C PHE A 70 6.08 -2.79 -13.33
N ILE A 71 5.17 -3.74 -13.09
CA ILE A 71 5.24 -4.62 -11.92
C ILE A 71 6.53 -5.45 -11.94
N ALA A 72 6.93 -5.98 -13.10
CA ALA A 72 8.10 -6.85 -13.22
C ALA A 72 9.43 -6.13 -12.97
N ILE A 73 9.53 -4.85 -13.33
CA ILE A 73 10.75 -4.06 -13.15
C ILE A 73 10.89 -3.37 -11.79
N ASN A 74 9.84 -3.39 -10.96
CA ASN A 74 9.85 -2.86 -9.59
C ASN A 74 9.51 -3.96 -8.56
N PRO A 75 10.29 -5.05 -8.46
CA PRO A 75 9.98 -6.20 -7.61
C PRO A 75 10.12 -5.94 -6.10
N GLU A 76 10.68 -4.79 -5.70
CA GLU A 76 10.84 -4.38 -4.31
C GLU A 76 9.50 -4.09 -3.61
N VAL A 77 8.47 -3.75 -4.37
CA VAL A 77 7.10 -3.59 -3.88
C VAL A 77 6.37 -4.93 -4.00
N GLU A 78 5.67 -5.33 -2.95
CA GLU A 78 4.93 -6.59 -2.91
C GLU A 78 3.56 -6.50 -3.62
N TRP A 79 3.56 -6.12 -4.90
CA TRP A 79 2.36 -5.85 -5.71
C TRP A 79 1.31 -6.96 -5.63
N LEU A 80 1.76 -8.22 -5.78
CA LEU A 80 0.85 -9.37 -5.75
C LEU A 80 0.21 -9.56 -4.37
N LYS A 81 0.92 -9.24 -3.28
CA LYS A 81 0.33 -9.29 -1.94
C LYS A 81 -0.73 -8.20 -1.78
N MET A 82 -0.41 -6.95 -2.15
CA MET A 82 -1.37 -5.84 -2.14
C MET A 82 -2.62 -6.12 -2.99
N LYS A 83 -2.44 -6.65 -4.21
CA LYS A 83 -3.55 -7.05 -5.08
C LYS A 83 -4.43 -8.14 -4.45
N ARG A 84 -3.83 -9.08 -3.71
CA ARG A 84 -4.53 -10.17 -3.01
C ARG A 84 -5.12 -9.75 -1.67
N MET A 85 -4.79 -8.59 -1.10
CA MET A 85 -5.37 -8.16 0.18
C MET A 85 -6.89 -7.98 0.11
N ARG A 86 -7.46 -7.69 -1.07
CA ARG A 86 -8.92 -7.75 -1.31
C ARG A 86 -9.52 -9.14 -1.04
N ASN A 87 -8.72 -10.20 -1.13
CA ASN A 87 -9.10 -11.58 -0.90
C ASN A 87 -8.73 -12.08 0.52
N VAL A 88 -7.83 -11.40 1.25
CA VAL A 88 -7.55 -11.71 2.68
C VAL A 88 -8.77 -11.39 3.54
N VAL A 89 -9.58 -10.42 3.10
CA VAL A 89 -10.95 -10.15 3.58
C VAL A 89 -11.91 -11.33 3.27
N ALA A 90 -11.51 -12.28 2.44
CA ALA A 90 -12.44 -13.23 1.82
C ALA A 90 -11.95 -14.68 1.72
N HIS A 91 -10.94 -15.16 2.47
CA HIS A 91 -10.50 -16.56 2.36
C HIS A 91 -10.56 -17.40 3.62
N GLU A 92 -11.32 -18.50 3.43
CA GLU A 92 -11.35 -19.79 4.11
C GLU A 92 -11.87 -19.75 5.55
N TYR A 93 -13.04 -20.38 5.76
CA TYR A 93 -13.85 -20.49 6.99
C TYR A 93 -14.84 -19.35 7.31
N GLY A 94 -14.93 -18.31 6.47
CA GLY A 94 -15.98 -17.29 6.58
C GLY A 94 -15.75 -16.24 7.68
N PHE A 95 -14.54 -16.19 8.26
CA PHE A 95 -14.14 -15.17 9.23
C PHE A 95 -12.79 -14.57 8.84
N ILE A 96 -12.73 -13.25 8.80
CA ILE A 96 -11.50 -12.48 8.58
C ILE A 96 -10.71 -12.47 9.89
N ASP A 97 -9.45 -12.93 9.88
CA ASP A 97 -8.56 -12.72 11.02
C ASP A 97 -8.00 -11.29 10.99
N TYR A 98 -8.69 -10.38 11.69
CA TYR A 98 -8.29 -8.98 11.77
C TYR A 98 -6.92 -8.75 12.40
N ARG A 99 -6.34 -9.72 13.13
CA ARG A 99 -4.95 -9.57 13.62
C ARG A 99 -3.96 -9.61 12.46
N ILE A 100 -4.24 -10.41 11.44
CA ILE A 100 -3.44 -10.44 10.20
C ILE A 100 -3.62 -9.14 9.43
N VAL A 101 -4.85 -8.61 9.37
CA VAL A 101 -5.13 -7.32 8.73
C VAL A 101 -4.37 -6.20 9.43
N TRP A 102 -4.45 -6.11 10.76
CA TRP A 102 -3.73 -5.10 11.54
C TRP A 102 -2.23 -5.12 11.24
N ARG A 103 -1.59 -6.30 11.32
CA ARG A 103 -0.17 -6.46 10.98
C ARG A 103 0.16 -6.10 9.53
N ALA A 104 -0.74 -6.36 8.60
CA ALA A 104 -0.53 -5.96 7.22
C ALA A 104 -0.53 -4.43 7.08
N LEU A 105 -1.39 -3.72 7.81
CA LEU A 105 -1.46 -2.26 7.82
C LEU A 105 -0.27 -1.61 8.54
N THR A 106 0.21 -2.19 9.65
CA THR A 106 1.27 -1.59 10.48
C THR A 106 2.68 -2.00 10.07
N ASP A 107 2.85 -3.20 9.51
CA ASP A 107 4.19 -3.75 9.23
C ASP A 107 4.48 -3.78 7.74
N ALA A 108 3.55 -4.28 6.92
CA ALA A 108 3.79 -4.54 5.50
C ALA A 108 3.56 -3.31 4.63
N LEU A 109 2.38 -2.70 4.74
CA LEU A 109 1.98 -1.56 3.93
C LEU A 109 2.96 -0.37 4.02
N PRO A 110 3.52 0.01 5.20
CA PRO A 110 4.45 1.13 5.27
C PRO A 110 5.74 0.89 4.47
N ARG A 111 6.19 -0.36 4.37
CA ARG A 111 7.34 -0.72 3.53
C ARG A 111 7.02 -0.52 2.06
N ASP A 112 5.89 -1.06 1.59
CA ASP A 112 5.45 -0.90 0.20
C ASP A 112 5.23 0.58 -0.16
N VAL A 113 4.70 1.38 0.77
CA VAL A 113 4.51 2.83 0.61
C VAL A 113 5.85 3.57 0.47
N ALA A 114 6.87 3.20 1.25
CA ALA A 114 8.20 3.80 1.13
C ALA A 114 8.82 3.51 -0.25
N GLU A 115 8.69 2.27 -0.73
CA GLU A 115 9.15 1.89 -2.07
C GLU A 115 8.43 2.70 -3.16
N ILE A 116 7.10 2.84 -3.07
CA ILE A 116 6.30 3.62 -4.03
C ILE A 116 6.74 5.09 -4.03
N ARG A 117 7.00 5.68 -2.87
CA ARG A 117 7.53 7.05 -2.78
C ARG A 117 8.88 7.18 -3.48
N ARG A 118 9.78 6.20 -3.33
CA ARG A 118 11.06 6.18 -4.06
C ARG A 118 10.88 6.06 -5.56
N ILE A 119 9.99 5.19 -6.04
CA ILE A 119 9.69 5.05 -7.48
C ILE A 119 9.20 6.37 -8.08
N LEU A 120 8.42 7.13 -7.30
CA LEU A 120 7.94 8.47 -7.67
C LEU A 120 9.00 9.58 -7.49
N GLY A 121 10.19 9.28 -6.98
CA GLY A 121 11.23 10.27 -6.67
C GLY A 121 10.84 11.24 -5.55
N ARG A 122 9.88 10.88 -4.69
CA ARG A 122 9.43 11.70 -3.56
C ARG A 122 10.30 11.43 -2.33
N ARG A 123 10.53 12.46 -1.51
CA ARG A 123 11.22 12.31 -0.23
C ARG A 123 10.37 11.44 0.71
N GLU A 124 11.03 10.65 1.55
CA GLU A 124 10.38 9.94 2.64
C GLU A 124 9.80 10.97 3.62
N GLU A 125 8.48 11.11 3.65
CA GLU A 125 7.79 11.77 4.76
C GLU A 125 7.58 10.72 5.87
N PRO A 126 7.93 11.01 7.13
CA PRO A 126 7.80 10.06 8.23
C PRO A 126 6.34 9.63 8.40
N PHE A 127 6.11 8.32 8.35
CA PHE A 127 4.85 7.66 8.70
C PHE A 127 4.68 7.70 10.24
N ASN A 128 4.35 8.89 10.76
CA ASN A 128 3.85 9.24 12.11
C ASN A 128 4.18 10.69 12.45
N SER A 129 3.54 11.65 11.77
CA SER A 129 3.58 13.05 12.19
C SER A 129 2.18 13.57 12.50
N SER A 130 1.49 12.96 13.48
CA SER A 130 0.48 13.59 14.34
C SER A 130 -0.02 12.61 15.40
#